data_AF-A0A645JFS8-F1
#
_entry.id   AF-A0A645JFS8-F1
#
_cell.length_a   1.000
_cell.length_b   1.000
_cell.length_c   1.000
_cell.angle_alpha   90.00
_cell.angle_beta   90.00
_cell.angle_gamma   90.00
#
_symmetry.space_group_name_H-M   'P 1'
#
loop_
_entity.id
_entity.type
_entity.pdbx_description
1 polymer ?
#
loop_
_entity_poly.entity_id
_entity_poly.type
_entity_poly.pdbx_seq_one_letter_code
_entity_poly.pdbx_strand_id
1 'polypeptide(L)' 'MDSGTAWEAGYAYAKGKPVIGLRTDFRELSDGIVNLMVEMAIVALARNEKELLKIIEKYQ' A
#
# COMPACT_ATOMS: atom_id res chain seq x y z
N MET A 1 5.74 5.28 7.29
CA MET A 1 5.86 3.83 6.99
C MET A 1 7.17 3.38 7.60
N ASP A 2 7.18 2.24 8.30
CA ASP A 2 8.41 1.71 8.88
C ASP A 2 9.23 0.94 7.83
N SER A 3 10.54 0.88 8.02
CA SER A 3 11.48 0.21 7.12
C SER A 3 11.20 -1.29 6.98
N GLY A 4 10.71 -1.94 8.04
CA GLY A 4 10.31 -3.35 8.00
C GLY A 4 9.13 -3.59 7.05
N THR A 5 8.10 -2.76 7.14
CA THR A 5 6.91 -2.87 6.28
C THR A 5 7.25 -2.62 4.80
N ALA A 6 8.18 -1.71 4.52
CA ALA A 6 8.64 -1.46 3.15
C ALA A 6 9.37 -2.68 2.56
N TRP A 7 10.19 -3.38 3.37
CA TRP A 7 10.86 -4.60 2.95
C TRP A 7 9.86 -5.74 2.67
N GLU A 8 8.86 -5.91 3.54
CA GLU A 8 7.80 -6.91 3.36
C GLU A 8 6.99 -6.67 2.09
N ALA A 9 6.64 -5.41 1.81
CA ALA A 9 5.95 -5.01 0.58
C ALA A 9 6.78 -5.33 -0.67
N GLY A 10 8.08 -5.02 -0.65
CA GLY A 10 9.00 -5.36 -1.74
C GLY A 10 9.15 -6.87 -1.95
N TYR A 11 9.21 -7.66 -0.86
CA TYR A 11 9.26 -9.11 -0.94
C TYR A 11 7.98 -9.70 -1.55
N ALA A 12 6.80 -9.22 -1.13
CA ALA A 12 5.52 -9.65 -1.69
C ALA A 12 5.40 -9.31 -3.18
N TYR A 13 5.83 -8.10 -3.57
CA TYR A 13 5.91 -7.67 -4.97
C TYR A 13 6.80 -8.61 -5.81
N ALA A 14 8.00 -8.93 -5.32
CA ALA A 14 8.93 -9.83 -6.01
C ALA A 14 8.38 -11.27 -6.14
N LYS A 15 7.47 -11.69 -5.26
CA LYS A 15 6.79 -12.99 -5.32
C LYS A 15 5.50 -12.96 -6.15
N GLY A 16 5.17 -11.84 -6.79
CA GLY A 16 3.94 -11.68 -7.57
C GLY A 16 2.67 -11.70 -6.71
N LYS A 17 2.80 -11.45 -5.40
CA LYS A 17 1.64 -11.36 -4.50
C LYS A 17 1.08 -9.94 -4.55
N PRO A 18 -0.25 -9.76 -4.64
CA PRO A 18 -0.84 -8.43 -4.61
C PRO A 18 -0.58 -7.77 -3.26
N VAL A 19 -0.05 -6.54 -3.27
CA VAL A 19 0.20 -5.75 -2.06
C VAL A 19 -0.79 -4.59 -2.01
N ILE A 20 -1.61 -4.55 -0.97
CA ILE A 20 -2.60 -3.49 -0.76
C ILE A 20 -2.15 -2.63 0.41
N GLY A 21 -1.97 -1.33 0.17
CA GLY A 21 -1.64 -0.38 1.23
C GLY A 21 -2.90 0.14 1.93
N LEU A 22 -2.84 0.34 3.25
CA LEU A 22 -3.84 1.09 4.00
C LEU A 22 -3.17 2.32 4.62
N ARG A 23 -3.69 3.50 4.30
CA ARG A 23 -3.22 4.77 4.87
C ARG A 23 -4.38 5.55 5.46
N THR A 24 -4.47 5.57 6.78
CA THR A 24 -5.53 6.28 7.54
C THR A 24 -5.16 7.72 7.90
N ASP A 25 -3.92 8.14 7.67
CA ASP A 25 -3.44 9.50 7.93
C ASP A 25 -3.49 10.37 6.65
N PHE A 26 -4.04 11.59 6.79
CA PHE A 26 -4.31 12.53 5.68
C PHE A 26 -3.20 13.58 5.49
N ARG A 27 -2.16 13.56 6.32
CA ARG A 27 -1.04 14.49 6.16
C ARG A 27 -0.34 14.23 4.83
N GLU A 28 -0.36 15.22 3.94
CA GLU A 28 0.40 15.20 2.70
C GLU A 28 1.89 15.29 3.04
N LEU A 29 2.68 14.36 2.51
CA LEU A 29 4.13 14.51 2.52
C LEU A 29 4.48 15.57 1.48
N SER A 30 5.56 16.32 1.74
CA SER A 30 6.00 17.43 0.88
C SER A 30 6.19 17.04 -0.60
N ASP A 31 6.47 15.76 -0.87
CA ASP A 31 6.60 15.16 -2.20
C ASP A 31 5.89 13.78 -2.25
N GLY A 32 4.56 13.79 -2.27
CA GLY A 32 3.74 12.62 -2.58
C GLY A 32 3.09 11.92 -1.39
N ILE A 33 2.44 10.79 -1.67
CA ILE A 33 1.56 10.09 -0.72
C ILE A 33 2.35 9.07 0.11
N VAL A 34 3.30 8.37 -0.50
CA VAL A 34 4.22 7.42 0.13
C VAL A 34 5.57 7.47 -0.61
N ASN A 35 6.59 6.78 -0.11
CA ASN A 35 7.84 6.61 -0.87
C ASN A 35 7.56 5.97 -2.24
N LEU A 36 8.21 6.46 -3.30
CA LEU A 36 8.02 6.00 -4.68
C LEU A 36 8.13 4.47 -4.83
N MET A 37 9.07 3.83 -4.12
CA MET A 37 9.28 2.38 -4.20
C MET A 37 8.09 1.61 -3.65
N VAL A 38 7.40 2.17 -2.67
CA VAL A 38 6.21 1.58 -2.06
C VAL A 38 5.01 1.80 -2.96
N GLU A 39 4.89 2.98 -3.55
CA GLU A 39 3.83 3.29 -4.52
C GLU A 39 3.88 2.34 -5.72
N MET A 40 5.08 2.00 -6.20
CA MET A 40 5.27 1.03 -7.28
C MET A 40 5.02 -0.42 -6.86
N ALA A 41 5.23 -0.75 -5.59
CA ALA A 41 5.05 -2.11 -5.07
C ALA A 41 3.57 -2.45 -4.79
N ILE A 42 2.74 -1.44 -4.49
CA ILE A 42 1.32 -1.64 -4.17
C ILE A 42 0.45 -1.64 -5.42
N VAL A 43 -0.57 -2.51 -5.43
CA VAL A 43 -1.58 -2.56 -6.50
C VAL A 43 -2.76 -1.63 -6.25
N ALA A 44 -2.96 -1.24 -4.99
CA ALA A 44 -4.00 -0.31 -4.57
C ALA A 44 -3.67 0.29 -3.20
N LEU A 45 -4.17 1.50 -2.95
CA LEU A 45 -4.04 2.21 -1.67
C LEU A 45 -5.43 2.57 -1.14
N ALA A 46 -5.81 1.99 0.00
CA ALA A 46 -7.02 2.33 0.72
C ALA A 46 -6.79 3.50 1.68
N ARG A 47 -7.73 4.43 1.78
CA ARG A 47 -7.69 5.56 2.73
C ARG A 47 -8.49 5.30 4.00
N ASN A 48 -9.30 4.25 4.00
CA ASN A 48 -10.16 3.85 5.12
C ASN A 48 -10.51 2.37 5.01
N GLU A 49 -11.06 1.82 6.09
CA GLU A 49 -11.45 0.41 6.16
C GLU A 49 -12.50 0.03 5.10
N LYS A 50 -13.46 0.91 4.79
CA LYS A 50 -14.50 0.64 3.78
C LYS A 50 -13.91 0.47 2.39
N GLU A 51 -12.92 1.28 2.04
CA GLU A 51 -12.22 1.22 0.77
C GLU A 51 -11.32 -0.03 0.72
N LEU A 52 -10.66 -0.37 1.82
CA LEU A 52 -9.87 -1.59 1.93
C LEU A 52 -10.70 -2.83 1.67
N LEU A 53 -11.88 -2.94 2.29
CA LEU A 53 -12.79 -4.07 2.09
C LEU A 53 -13.20 -4.22 0.62
N LYS A 54 -13.56 -3.12 -0.05
CA LYS A 54 -13.89 -3.13 -1.49
C LYS A 54 -12.72 -3.59 -2.37
N ILE A 55 -11.50 -3.19 -2.03
CA ILE A 55 -10.31 -3.61 -2.76
C ILE A 55 -10.07 -5.11 -2.55
N ILE A 56 -10.16 -5.60 -1.31
CA ILE A 56 -9.97 -7.02 -1.01
C ILE A 56 -11.02 -7.88 -1.73
N GLU A 57 -12.29 -7.47 -1.76
CA GLU A 57 -13.36 -8.16 -2.52
C GLU A 57 -13.04 -8.31 -4.01
N LYS A 58 -12.29 -7.37 -4.60
CA LYS A 58 -11.88 -7.42 -6.01
C LYS A 58 -10.74 -8.43 -6.27
N TYR A 59 -9.99 -8.80 -5.24
CA TYR A 59 -8.84 -9.73 -5.33
C TYR A 59 -9.12 -11.10 -4.68
N GLN A 60 -10.35 -11.36 -4.21
CA GLN A 60 -10.86 -12.70 -3.87
C GLN A 60 -11.38 -13.44 -5.11
#